data_AF-A0A2V4VEK6-F1
#
_entry.id   AF-A0A2V4VEK6-F1
#
_cell.length_a   1.000
_cell.length_b   1.000
_cell.length_c   1.000
_cell.angle_alpha   90.00
_cell.angle_beta   90.00
_cell.angle_gamma   90.00
#
_symmetry.space_group_name_H-M   'P 1'
#
loop_
_entity.id
_entity.type
_entity.pdbx_description
1 polymer ?
#
loop_
_entity_poly.entity_id
_entity_poly.type
_entity_poly.pdbx_seq_one_letter_code
_entity_poly.pdbx_strand_id
1 'polypeptide(L)' 'MSLNEKQADVLEFLTGTHELEYDFAKEIAIVTYGDMDAAIGALTLYKLGWSEEEVLKSIRK' A
#
# COMPACT_ATOMS: atom_id res chain seq x y z
N MET A 1 3.63 -13.62 -10.38
CA MET A 1 4.35 -12.37 -10.69
C MET A 1 5.09 -11.97 -9.41
N SER A 2 6.41 -11.83 -9.46
CA SER A 2 7.22 -11.48 -8.29
C SER A 2 7.24 -9.95 -8.12
N LEU A 3 7.24 -9.47 -6.87
CA LEU A 3 7.41 -8.05 -6.58
C LEU A 3 8.83 -7.59 -6.96
N ASN A 4 8.95 -6.36 -7.45
CA ASN A 4 10.27 -5.73 -7.58
C ASN A 4 10.75 -5.20 -6.22
N GLU A 5 12.01 -4.79 -6.15
CA GLU A 5 12.66 -4.29 -4.92
C GLU A 5 11.84 -3.18 -4.24
N LYS A 6 11.41 -2.17 -5.00
CA LYS A 6 10.62 -1.05 -4.46
C LYS A 6 9.26 -1.49 -3.93
N GLN A 7 8.61 -2.45 -4.59
CA GLN A 7 7.34 -2.99 -4.13
C GLN A 7 7.51 -3.85 -2.87
N ALA A 8 8.63 -4.56 -2.74
CA ALA A 8 8.98 -5.29 -1.53
C ALA A 8 9.22 -4.33 -0.35
N ASP A 9 9.94 -3.22 -0.57
CA ASP A 9 10.18 -2.20 0.44
C ASP A 9 8.86 -1.58 0.96
N VAL A 10 7.94 -1.23 0.05
CA VAL A 10 6.62 -0.73 0.44
C VAL A 10 5.83 -1.78 1.22
N LEU A 11 5.85 -3.04 0.77
CA LEU A 11 5.15 -4.12 1.45
C LEU A 11 5.69 -4.35 2.87
N GLU A 12 7.01 -4.38 3.04
CA GLU A 12 7.66 -4.52 4.35
C GLU A 12 7.34 -3.32 5.26
N PHE A 13 7.37 -2.11 4.73
CA PHE A 13 6.99 -0.91 5.46
C PHE A 13 5.55 -0.99 5.98
N LEU A 14 4.58 -1.33 5.12
CA LEU A 14 3.17 -1.37 5.47
C LEU A 14 2.84 -2.51 6.46
N THR A 15 3.39 -3.70 6.25
CA THR A 15 3.12 -4.88 7.09
C THR A 15 3.92 -4.87 8.40
N GLY A 16 5.18 -4.47 8.35
CA GLY A 16 6.07 -4.48 9.51
C GLY A 16 5.86 -3.28 10.44
N THR A 17 5.84 -2.06 9.88
CA THR A 17 5.76 -0.83 10.70
C THR A 17 4.33 -0.47 11.06
N HIS A 18 3.37 -0.85 10.22
CA HIS A 18 1.98 -0.42 10.36
C HIS A 18 0.98 -1.56 10.52
N GLU A 19 1.47 -2.80 10.58
CA GLU A 19 0.64 -3.99 10.83
C GLU A 19 -0.56 -4.10 9.89
N LEU A 20 -0.44 -3.59 8.66
CA LEU A 20 -1.46 -3.80 7.64
C LEU A 20 -1.51 -5.28 7.27
N GLU A 21 -2.72 -5.74 6.96
CA GLU A 21 -2.94 -7.06 6.37
C GLU A 21 -2.07 -7.21 5.11
N TYR A 22 -1.40 -8.35 5.00
CA TYR A 22 -0.42 -8.61 3.96
C TYR A 22 -1.01 -8.47 2.56
N ASP A 23 -2.22 -9.00 2.34
CA ASP A 23 -2.83 -8.96 1.01
C ASP A 23 -3.18 -7.53 0.59
N PHE A 24 -3.72 -6.73 1.52
CA PHE A 24 -4.02 -5.33 1.28
C PHE A 24 -2.75 -4.49 1.07
N ALA A 25 -1.73 -4.66 1.91
CA ALA A 25 -0.44 -3.98 1.76
C ALA A 25 0.25 -4.32 0.44
N LYS A 26 0.13 -5.58 -0.01
CA LYS A 26 0.66 -6.03 -1.28
C LYS A 26 -0.06 -5.40 -2.47
N GLU A 27 -1.38 -5.25 -2.40
CA GLU A 27 -2.12 -4.52 -3.43
C GLU A 27 -1.71 -3.05 -3.51
N ILE A 28 -1.53 -2.37 -2.37
CA ILE A 28 -1.00 -1.00 -2.33
C ILE A 28 0.36 -0.95 -3.02
N ALA A 29 1.30 -1.83 -2.64
CA ALA A 29 2.64 -1.86 -3.23
C ALA A 29 2.60 -2.05 -4.76
N ILE A 30 1.71 -2.92 -5.26
CA ILE A 30 1.55 -3.17 -6.69
C ILE A 30 0.99 -1.94 -7.40
N VAL A 31 -0.09 -1.35 -6.88
CA VAL A 31 -0.80 -0.22 -7.50
C VAL A 31 0.03 1.06 -7.49
N THR A 32 0.82 1.29 -6.44
CA THR A 32 1.73 2.42 -6.38
C THR A 32 3.03 2.20 -7.16
N TYR A 33 3.23 1.02 -7.76
CA TYR A 33 4.48 0.64 -8.42
C TYR A 33 5.72 0.76 -7.52
N GLY A 34 5.55 0.59 -6.20
CA GLY A 34 6.62 0.78 -5.21
C GLY A 34 6.94 2.26 -4.91
N ASP A 35 6.04 3.19 -5.27
CA ASP A 35 6.13 4.59 -4.84
C ASP A 35 5.74 4.69 -3.35
N MET A 36 6.73 5.01 -2.51
CA MET A 36 6.57 5.10 -1.06
C MET A 36 5.68 6.27 -0.65
N ASP A 37 5.76 7.42 -1.33
CA ASP A 37 4.94 8.59 -0.99
C ASP A 37 3.46 8.32 -1.29
N ALA A 38 3.19 7.66 -2.42
CA ALA A 38 1.84 7.20 -2.74
C ALA A 38 1.32 6.15 -1.75
N ALA A 39 2.19 5.23 -1.29
CA ALA A 39 1.82 4.23 -0.29
C ALA A 39 1.55 4.84 1.10
N ILE A 40 2.32 5.85 1.51
CA ILE A 40 2.06 6.64 2.73
C ILE A 40 0.72 7.39 2.61
N GLY A 41 0.40 7.91 1.43
CA GLY A 41 -0.91 8.49 1.14
C GLY A 41 -2.05 7.47 1.34
N ALA A 42 -1.90 6.27 0.77
CA ALA A 42 -2.87 5.18 0.92
C ALA A 42 -3.07 4.78 2.39
N LEU A 43 -1.97 4.61 3.12
CA LEU A 43 -1.97 4.34 4.55
C LEU A 43 -2.69 5.42 5.36
N THR A 44 -2.47 6.68 5.01
CA THR A 44 -3.11 7.82 5.68
C THR A 44 -4.62 7.77 5.50
N LEU A 45 -5.10 7.51 4.28
CA LEU A 45 -6.54 7.37 3.99
C LEU A 45 -7.15 6.20 4.76
N TYR A 46 -6.48 5.05 4.79
CA TYR A 46 -6.93 3.89 5.56
C TYR A 46 -7.04 4.22 7.06
N LYS A 47 -6.04 4.89 7.64
CA LYS A 47 -6.06 5.34 9.05
C LYS A 47 -7.13 6.39 9.34
N LEU A 48 -7.60 7.14 8.34
CA LEU A 48 -8.73 8.05 8.44
C LEU A 48 -10.09 7.32 8.40
N GLY A 49 -10.08 5.99 8.29
CA GLY A 49 -11.29 5.16 8.31
C GLY A 49 -11.87 4.86 6.93
N TRP A 50 -11.13 5.12 5.85
CA TRP A 50 -11.54 4.73 4.51
C TRP A 50 -11.45 3.21 4.37
N SER A 51 -12.38 2.63 3.61
CA SER A 51 -12.33 1.21 3.26
C SER A 51 -11.16 0.91 2.31
N GLU A 52 -10.72 -0.34 2.30
CA GLU A 52 -9.64 -0.81 1.40
C GLU A 52 -9.95 -0.50 -0.07
N GLU A 53 -11.22 -0.67 -0.48
CA GLU A 53 -11.68 -0.38 -1.84
C GLU A 53 -11.57 1.11 -2.18
N GLU A 54 -11.96 2.00 -1.26
CA GLU A 54 -11.87 3.46 -1.46
C GLU A 54 -10.40 3.91 -1.55
N VAL A 55 -9.56 3.37 -0.68
CA VAL A 55 -8.11 3.64 -0.71
C VAL A 55 -7.52 3.21 -2.04
N LEU A 56 -7.74 1.96 -2.47
CA LEU A 56 -7.17 1.45 -3.72
C LEU A 56 -7.67 2.23 -4.94
N LYS A 57 -8.96 2.61 -4.97
CA LYS A 57 -9.51 3.47 -6.04
C LYS A 57 -8.83 4.84 -6.09
N SER A 58 -8.45 5.41 -4.95
CA SER A 58 -7.82 6.73 -4.90
C SER A 58 -6.37 6.75 -5.42
N ILE A 59 -5.65 5.63 -5.30
CA ILE A 59 -4.24 5.52 -5.70
C ILE A 59 -4.02 4.83 -7.05
N ARG A 60 -5.07 4.21 -7.61
CA ARG A 60 -5.04 3.57 -8.92
C ARG A 60 -5.11 4.64 -10.02
N LYS A 61 -3.97 4.93 -10.63
CA LYS A 61 -3.86 5.81 -11.81
C LYS A 61 -4.23 5.08 -13.10
#